data_AF-A0A1V5V2K7-F1
#
_entry.id   AF-A0A1V5V2K7-F1
#
_cell.length_a   1.000
_cell.length_b   1.000
_cell.length_c   1.000
_cell.angle_alpha   90.00
_cell.angle_beta   90.00
_cell.angle_gamma   90.00
#
_symmetry.space_group_name_H-M   'P 1'
#
loop_
_entity.id
_entity.type
_entity.pdbx_description
1 polymer ?
#
loop_
_entity_poly.entity_id
_entity_poly.type
_entity_poly.pdbx_seq_one_letter_code
_entity_poly.pdbx_strand_id
1 'polypeptide(L)'
;MKLGSKLAVVLVAVGCASTIFAEELLKPSEVKDFLKNPALTAENGTLVAKGQTTVLSAKAVPVDPSKKYKLSGKFRAKDGSAPTMFYFGYAPYDAKNNPIISASVCYFPNTDTELAEPAKNGDTVLKVKDASKWNKPAKSAVVAFNTKADFTDLPNNEIIATVPEKIENKNGVWEVTLKTPLRKAYPGGTKIRQQTYSGSYLYNVVSGSKNSAAWQNFSGIISGEGKSGHQAKQWWPGTKSARILILLNYGGKDAPSTEFKDIVLETID
;
A
#
# COMPACT_ATOMS: atom_id res chain seq x y z
N MET A 1 -48.39 -25.85 -59.20
CA MET A 1 -49.00 -25.00 -58.16
C MET A 1 -49.14 -25.83 -56.88
N LYS A 2 -48.87 -25.21 -55.72
CA LYS A 2 -48.69 -25.76 -54.35
C LYS A 2 -47.21 -26.00 -53.97
N LEU A 3 -46.55 -24.94 -53.48
CA LEU A 3 -46.45 -24.45 -52.09
C LEU A 3 -45.51 -25.30 -51.23
N GLY A 4 -44.34 -24.72 -50.97
CA GLY A 4 -43.30 -25.28 -50.13
C GLY A 4 -43.56 -25.09 -48.64
N SER A 5 -42.98 -26.00 -47.86
CA SER A 5 -42.81 -25.90 -46.42
C SER A 5 -41.34 -25.56 -46.12
N LYS A 6 -41.10 -24.34 -45.64
CA LYS A 6 -39.81 -23.97 -45.02
C LYS A 6 -39.79 -24.52 -43.60
N LEU A 7 -38.87 -25.43 -43.33
CA LEU A 7 -38.57 -25.94 -42.00
C LEU A 7 -37.71 -24.88 -41.27
N ALA A 8 -38.27 -24.25 -40.23
CA ALA A 8 -37.52 -23.36 -39.35
C ALA A 8 -36.77 -24.21 -38.31
N VAL A 9 -35.44 -24.22 -38.38
CA VAL A 9 -34.59 -24.79 -37.33
C VAL A 9 -34.50 -23.76 -36.20
N VAL A 10 -35.16 -24.05 -35.08
CA VAL A 10 -35.00 -23.30 -33.84
C VAL A 10 -33.67 -23.71 -33.23
N LEU A 11 -32.68 -22.82 -33.29
CA LEU A 11 -31.42 -22.96 -32.58
C LEU A 11 -31.69 -22.67 -31.09
N VAL A 12 -31.80 -23.70 -30.27
CA VAL A 12 -31.82 -23.53 -28.81
C VAL A 12 -30.39 -23.23 -28.37
N ALA A 13 -30.06 -21.95 -28.21
CA ALA A 13 -28.84 -21.54 -27.55
C ALA A 13 -28.96 -21.88 -26.05
N VAL A 14 -28.29 -22.96 -25.64
CA VAL A 14 -28.06 -23.25 -24.22
C VAL A 14 -27.06 -22.20 -23.72
N GLY A 15 -27.59 -21.15 -23.10
CA GLY A 15 -26.78 -20.19 -22.36
C GLY A 15 -26.21 -20.89 -21.13
N CYS A 16 -24.95 -21.33 -21.20
CA CYS A 16 -24.18 -21.64 -20.00
C CYS A 16 -23.99 -20.32 -19.24
N ALA A 17 -24.86 -20.04 -18.28
CA ALA A 17 -24.55 -19.10 -17.21
C ALA A 17 -23.38 -19.71 -16.42
N SER A 18 -22.16 -19.34 -16.76
CA SER A 18 -21.02 -19.58 -15.88
C SER A 18 -21.28 -18.76 -14.62
N THR A 19 -21.78 -19.40 -13.57
CA THR A 19 -21.66 -18.90 -12.21
C THR A 19 -20.17 -18.84 -11.92
N ILE A 20 -19.56 -17.68 -12.09
CA ILE A 20 -18.19 -17.47 -11.67
C ILE A 20 -18.26 -17.35 -10.14
N PHE A 21 -17.64 -18.31 -9.46
CA PHE A 21 -17.66 -18.37 -8.00
C PHE A 21 -16.52 -17.49 -7.45
N ALA A 22 -16.79 -16.76 -6.37
CA ALA A 22 -15.74 -16.13 -5.59
C ALA A 22 -14.76 -17.20 -5.11
N GLU A 23 -13.46 -17.01 -5.37
CA GLU A 23 -12.40 -17.94 -4.94
C GLU A 23 -11.85 -17.46 -3.60
N GLU A 24 -12.03 -18.25 -2.55
CA GLU A 24 -11.43 -17.98 -1.23
C GLU A 24 -9.91 -18.21 -1.30
N LEU A 25 -9.13 -17.16 -1.11
CA LEU A 25 -7.66 -17.21 -1.20
C LEU A 25 -7.00 -17.43 0.17
N LEU A 26 -7.56 -16.83 1.22
CA LEU A 26 -7.03 -16.90 2.58
C LEU A 26 -8.10 -16.63 3.63
N LYS A 27 -8.10 -17.45 4.68
CA LYS A 27 -9.01 -17.33 5.83
C LYS A 27 -8.29 -17.57 7.16
N PRO A 28 -7.43 -16.64 7.59
CA PRO A 28 -6.66 -16.82 8.81
C PRO A 28 -7.59 -16.77 10.02
N SER A 29 -7.48 -17.77 10.90
CA SER A 29 -8.37 -17.92 12.07
C SER A 29 -7.61 -18.27 13.35
N GLU A 30 -6.35 -18.69 13.25
CA GLU A 30 -5.49 -19.03 14.37
C GLU A 30 -4.26 -18.11 14.43
N VAL A 31 -3.62 -18.01 15.61
CA VAL A 31 -2.41 -17.19 15.81
C VAL A 31 -1.29 -17.57 14.83
N LYS A 32 -1.16 -18.87 14.52
CA LYS A 32 -0.15 -19.39 13.59
C LYS A 32 -0.35 -18.94 12.14
N ASP A 33 -1.54 -18.48 11.78
CA ASP A 33 -1.86 -17.96 10.44
C ASP A 33 -1.32 -16.54 10.23
N PHE A 34 -0.72 -15.96 11.27
CA PHE A 34 -0.06 -14.66 11.27
C PHE A 34 1.42 -14.80 11.58
N LEU A 35 2.22 -13.82 11.13
CA LEU A 35 3.61 -13.73 11.53
C LEU A 35 3.72 -13.64 13.06
N LYS A 36 4.75 -14.27 13.62
CA LYS A 36 4.98 -14.34 15.07
C LYS A 36 4.86 -12.94 15.68
N ASN A 37 3.86 -12.77 16.54
CA ASN A 37 3.60 -11.52 17.24
C ASN A 37 3.21 -11.82 18.69
N PRO A 38 4.03 -11.43 19.69
CA PRO A 38 3.76 -11.74 21.09
C PRO A 38 2.53 -11.01 21.66
N ALA A 39 2.04 -9.98 20.97
CA ALA A 39 0.82 -9.26 21.34
C ALA A 39 -0.46 -9.92 20.80
N LEU A 40 -0.34 -10.97 19.99
CA LEU A 40 -1.45 -11.69 19.38
C LEU A 40 -1.67 -13.04 20.08
N THR A 41 -2.85 -13.24 20.66
CA THR A 41 -3.29 -14.48 21.31
C THR A 41 -4.65 -14.93 20.74
N ALA A 42 -5.16 -16.07 21.22
CA ALA A 42 -6.51 -16.51 20.93
C ALA A 42 -7.25 -16.84 22.22
N GLU A 43 -8.51 -16.43 22.30
CA GLU A 43 -9.40 -16.67 23.43
C GLU A 43 -10.80 -16.99 22.89
N ASN A 44 -11.43 -18.08 23.34
CA ASN A 44 -12.81 -18.45 22.99
C ASN A 44 -13.11 -18.41 21.47
N GLY A 45 -12.19 -18.93 20.64
CA GLY A 45 -12.35 -18.96 19.18
C GLY A 45 -12.21 -17.59 18.50
N THR A 46 -11.63 -16.60 19.17
CA THR A 46 -11.40 -15.24 18.66
C THR A 46 -9.94 -14.86 18.83
N LEU A 47 -9.38 -14.09 17.90
CA LEU A 47 -8.03 -13.55 18.01
C LEU A 47 -8.05 -12.26 18.81
N VAL A 48 -7.06 -12.10 19.70
CA VAL A 48 -6.96 -10.96 20.61
C VAL A 48 -5.61 -10.28 20.40
N ALA A 49 -5.63 -8.97 20.17
CA ALA A 49 -4.44 -8.16 20.04
C ALA A 49 -4.37 -7.11 21.15
N LYS A 50 -3.31 -7.16 21.97
CA LYS A 50 -3.10 -6.24 23.10
C LYS A 50 -2.13 -5.12 22.75
N GLY A 51 -2.49 -3.89 23.10
CA GLY A 51 -1.67 -2.71 22.83
C GLY A 51 -1.56 -2.38 21.34
N GLN A 52 -0.89 -1.27 21.02
CA GLN A 52 -0.66 -0.90 19.63
C GLN A 52 0.23 -1.94 18.95
N THR A 53 -0.30 -2.63 17.94
CA THR A 53 0.42 -3.72 17.28
C THR A 53 0.05 -3.85 15.82
N THR A 54 1.00 -4.35 15.03
CA THR A 54 0.79 -4.68 13.61
C THR A 54 0.77 -6.19 13.44
N VAL A 55 -0.31 -6.70 12.88
CA VAL A 55 -0.52 -8.11 12.58
C VAL A 55 -0.50 -8.30 11.07
N LEU A 56 0.30 -9.26 10.59
CA LEU A 56 0.44 -9.61 9.18
C LEU A 56 0.15 -11.09 9.01
N SER A 57 -0.60 -11.48 7.98
CA SER A 57 -0.78 -12.90 7.66
C SER A 57 0.58 -13.58 7.41
N ALA A 58 0.75 -14.82 7.86
CA ALA A 58 1.96 -15.63 7.66
C ALA A 58 2.14 -16.06 6.20
N LYS A 59 1.03 -16.25 5.48
CA LYS A 59 1.01 -16.46 4.04
C LYS A 59 0.82 -15.11 3.31
N ALA A 60 1.61 -14.89 2.27
CA ALA A 60 1.34 -13.87 1.26
C ALA A 60 0.55 -14.51 0.11
N VAL A 61 -0.37 -13.75 -0.49
CA VAL A 61 -1.09 -14.17 -1.69
C VAL A 61 -0.47 -13.51 -2.93
N PRO A 62 -0.35 -14.22 -4.06
CA PRO A 62 0.00 -13.59 -5.31
C PRO A 62 -1.08 -12.59 -5.72
N VAL A 63 -0.67 -11.48 -6.34
CA VAL A 63 -1.56 -10.41 -6.79
C VAL A 63 -1.53 -10.34 -8.31
N ASP A 64 -2.71 -10.53 -8.89
CA ASP A 64 -3.03 -10.19 -10.29
C ASP A 64 -3.91 -8.93 -10.31
N PRO A 65 -3.38 -7.77 -10.76
CA PRO A 65 -4.14 -6.53 -10.81
C PRO A 65 -5.37 -6.53 -11.73
N SER A 66 -5.49 -7.51 -12.64
CA SER A 66 -6.68 -7.64 -13.50
C SER A 66 -7.90 -8.19 -12.73
N LYS A 67 -7.67 -8.84 -11.58
CA LYS A 67 -8.72 -9.35 -10.70
C LYS A 67 -9.17 -8.32 -9.68
N LYS A 68 -10.38 -8.51 -9.14
CA LYS A 68 -10.87 -7.80 -7.96
C LYS A 68 -10.72 -8.68 -6.73
N TYR A 69 -10.29 -8.08 -5.63
CA TYR A 69 -10.12 -8.76 -4.35
C TYR A 69 -10.99 -8.10 -3.30
N LYS A 70 -11.71 -8.91 -2.54
CA LYS A 70 -12.45 -8.47 -1.36
C LYS A 70 -11.78 -9.00 -0.12
N LEU A 71 -11.46 -8.10 0.80
CA LEU A 71 -10.99 -8.41 2.13
C LEU A 71 -12.07 -8.01 3.13
N SER A 72 -12.37 -8.91 4.05
CA SER A 72 -13.39 -8.68 5.08
C SER A 72 -12.98 -9.26 6.43
N GLY A 73 -13.64 -8.79 7.50
CA GLY A 73 -13.36 -9.22 8.86
C GLY A 73 -14.30 -8.60 9.89
N LYS A 74 -14.38 -9.22 11.06
CA LYS A 74 -15.14 -8.71 12.22
C LYS A 74 -14.20 -8.21 13.30
N PHE A 75 -14.52 -7.06 13.89
CA PHE A 75 -13.71 -6.43 14.93
C PHE A 75 -14.58 -5.88 16.05
N ARG A 76 -14.07 -5.91 17.28
CA ARG A 76 -14.61 -5.19 18.44
C ARG A 76 -13.52 -4.84 19.44
N ALA A 77 -13.75 -3.85 20.28
CA ALA A 77 -12.99 -3.67 21.51
C ALA A 77 -13.27 -4.86 22.43
N LYS A 78 -12.24 -5.41 23.07
CA LYS A 78 -12.41 -6.46 24.08
C LYS A 78 -13.19 -5.90 25.28
N ASP A 79 -13.98 -6.73 25.95
CA ASP A 79 -14.68 -6.33 27.16
C ASP A 79 -13.69 -5.76 28.19
N GLY A 80 -14.02 -4.60 28.77
CA GLY A 80 -13.13 -3.86 29.67
C GLY A 80 -12.02 -3.04 28.99
N SER A 81 -11.91 -3.06 27.66
CA SER A 81 -10.99 -2.21 26.90
C SER A 81 -11.70 -1.01 26.28
N ALA A 82 -11.03 0.15 26.28
CA ALA A 82 -11.52 1.32 25.57
C ALA A 82 -11.50 1.09 24.04
N PRO A 83 -12.52 1.58 23.31
CA PRO A 83 -12.49 1.57 21.86
C PRO A 83 -11.30 2.35 21.29
N THR A 84 -10.65 1.76 20.30
CA THR A 84 -9.43 2.30 19.69
C THR A 84 -9.52 2.37 18.18
N MET A 85 -8.70 3.26 17.64
CA MET A 85 -8.49 3.36 16.20
C MET A 85 -7.76 2.13 15.69
N PHE A 86 -8.17 1.62 14.54
CA PHE A 86 -7.45 0.57 13.85
C PHE A 86 -7.46 0.78 12.33
N TYR A 87 -6.61 0.03 11.65
CA TYR A 87 -6.51 0.02 10.20
C TYR A 87 -6.48 -1.42 9.70
N PHE A 88 -7.07 -1.65 8.53
CA PHE A 88 -7.22 -2.97 7.95
C PHE A 88 -7.08 -2.89 6.43
N GLY A 89 -6.28 -3.79 5.86
CA GLY A 89 -5.98 -3.82 4.43
C GLY A 89 -4.82 -4.75 4.11
N TYR A 90 -3.84 -4.25 3.35
CA TYR A 90 -2.74 -5.05 2.81
C TYR A 90 -1.37 -4.43 3.04
N ALA A 91 -0.37 -5.31 3.21
CA ALA A 91 1.04 -4.98 3.03
C ALA A 91 1.50 -5.49 1.64
N PRO A 92 1.79 -4.61 0.68
CA PRO A 92 2.23 -4.99 -0.67
C PRO A 92 3.73 -5.33 -0.72
N TYR A 93 4.08 -6.30 -1.57
CA TYR A 93 5.44 -6.79 -1.78
C TYR A 93 5.78 -6.83 -3.28
N ASP A 94 7.02 -6.51 -3.61
CA ASP A 94 7.55 -6.54 -4.98
C ASP A 94 7.88 -7.97 -5.47
N ALA A 95 8.37 -8.09 -6.71
CA ALA A 95 8.77 -9.37 -7.30
C ALA A 95 9.91 -10.09 -6.56
N LYS A 96 10.69 -9.35 -5.76
CA LYS A 96 11.79 -9.87 -4.94
C LYS A 96 11.34 -10.15 -3.50
N ASN A 97 10.05 -10.05 -3.21
CA ASN A 97 9.46 -10.21 -1.89
C ASN A 97 9.96 -9.17 -0.87
N ASN A 98 10.36 -7.97 -1.33
CA ASN A 98 10.60 -6.83 -0.46
C ASN A 98 9.29 -6.07 -0.21
N PRO A 99 9.06 -5.54 1.00
CA PRO A 99 7.94 -4.64 1.24
C PRO A 99 8.03 -3.40 0.34
N ILE A 100 6.93 -3.05 -0.31
CA ILE A 100 6.81 -1.77 -1.01
C ILE A 100 6.43 -0.71 0.03
N ILE A 101 7.32 0.24 0.26
CA ILE A 101 7.10 1.33 1.22
C ILE A 101 6.45 2.55 0.53
N SER A 102 5.69 3.34 1.28
CA SER A 102 4.97 4.49 0.71
C SER A 102 5.90 5.51 0.02
N ALA A 103 7.10 5.73 0.55
CA ALA A 103 8.09 6.60 -0.07
C ALA A 103 8.59 6.13 -1.43
N SER A 104 8.41 4.85 -1.76
CA SER A 104 8.82 4.31 -3.06
C SER A 104 7.79 4.51 -4.17
N VAL A 105 6.56 4.90 -3.82
CA VAL A 105 5.46 5.07 -4.79
C VAL A 105 4.81 6.46 -4.71
N CYS A 106 4.90 7.14 -3.57
CA CYS A 106 4.36 8.49 -3.39
C CYS A 106 5.34 9.54 -3.90
N TYR A 107 4.82 10.53 -4.62
CA TYR A 107 5.61 11.63 -5.18
C TYR A 107 4.89 12.96 -5.00
N PHE A 108 5.64 14.06 -5.10
CA PHE A 108 5.05 15.38 -5.24
C PHE A 108 4.98 15.79 -6.71
N PRO A 109 3.80 16.19 -7.22
CA PRO A 109 3.66 16.67 -8.59
C PRO A 109 4.59 17.83 -8.91
N ASN A 110 5.09 17.86 -10.15
CA ASN A 110 5.92 18.92 -10.70
C ASN A 110 7.27 19.11 -9.96
N THR A 111 7.82 18.05 -9.37
CA THR A 111 9.13 18.08 -8.69
C THR A 111 10.23 17.35 -9.46
N ASP A 112 9.92 16.71 -10.60
CA ASP A 112 10.94 16.11 -11.45
C ASP A 112 11.94 17.16 -11.95
N THR A 113 13.22 16.87 -11.80
CA THR A 113 14.34 17.73 -12.18
C THR A 113 15.57 16.86 -12.44
N GLU A 114 16.75 17.46 -12.58
CA GLU A 114 18.00 16.71 -12.69
C GLU A 114 19.15 17.38 -11.94
N LEU A 115 20.15 16.57 -11.58
CA LEU A 115 21.40 17.06 -11.02
C LEU A 115 22.08 18.02 -12.02
N ALA A 116 22.41 19.23 -11.57
CA ALA A 116 23.13 20.22 -12.36
C ALA A 116 24.62 19.88 -12.47
N GLU A 117 25.17 19.20 -11.44
CA GLU A 117 26.56 18.74 -11.36
C GLU A 117 26.59 17.31 -10.79
N PRO A 118 27.66 16.53 -11.02
CA PRO A 118 27.82 15.24 -10.36
C PRO A 118 27.80 15.36 -8.83
N ALA A 119 27.12 14.42 -8.16
CA ALA A 119 27.10 14.31 -6.71
C ALA A 119 27.97 13.10 -6.27
N LYS A 120 28.84 13.29 -5.30
CA LYS A 120 29.80 12.28 -4.84
C LYS A 120 29.27 11.51 -3.63
N ASN A 121 29.84 10.32 -3.41
CA ASN A 121 29.64 9.61 -2.15
C ASN A 121 30.07 10.51 -0.98
N GLY A 122 29.24 10.59 0.06
CA GLY A 122 29.46 11.47 1.21
C GLY A 122 28.91 12.89 1.07
N ASP A 123 28.47 13.34 -0.11
CA ASP A 123 27.89 14.68 -0.26
C ASP A 123 26.57 14.80 0.53
N THR A 124 26.36 16.00 1.08
CA THR A 124 25.14 16.37 1.81
C THR A 124 24.35 17.47 1.14
N VAL A 125 24.82 17.99 0.00
CA VAL A 125 24.13 19.02 -0.78
C VAL A 125 24.07 18.55 -2.23
N LEU A 126 22.86 18.49 -2.78
CA LEU A 126 22.64 18.24 -4.19
C LEU A 126 22.46 19.58 -4.91
N LYS A 127 23.19 19.77 -6.01
CA LYS A 127 22.95 20.87 -6.95
C LYS A 127 22.03 20.40 -8.06
N VAL A 128 20.91 21.08 -8.26
CA VAL A 128 19.84 20.67 -9.18
C VAL A 128 19.43 21.85 -10.07
N LYS A 129 18.91 21.54 -11.27
CA LYS A 129 18.54 22.58 -12.24
C LYS A 129 17.37 23.44 -11.78
N ASP A 130 16.34 22.81 -11.22
CA ASP A 130 15.16 23.50 -10.69
C ASP A 130 14.58 22.75 -9.49
N ALA A 131 14.51 23.41 -8.34
CA ALA A 131 13.81 22.95 -7.14
C ALA A 131 12.70 23.92 -6.68
N SER A 132 12.26 24.83 -7.56
CA SER A 132 11.25 25.86 -7.24
C SER A 132 9.89 25.31 -6.77
N LYS A 133 9.60 24.05 -7.10
CA LYS A 133 8.38 23.33 -6.70
C LYS A 133 8.59 22.34 -5.57
N TRP A 134 9.82 22.22 -5.07
CA TRP A 134 10.15 21.37 -3.94
C TRP A 134 9.72 22.03 -2.62
N ASN A 135 10.01 21.38 -1.49
CA ASN A 135 9.58 21.81 -0.15
C ASN A 135 8.05 21.86 0.03
N LYS A 136 7.34 20.91 -0.59
CA LYS A 136 5.94 20.65 -0.23
C LYS A 136 5.85 20.23 1.23
N PRO A 137 4.83 20.66 2.00
CA PRO A 137 4.72 20.40 3.44
C PRO A 137 4.68 18.89 3.68
N ALA A 138 5.83 18.34 4.05
CA ALA A 138 6.04 16.91 4.18
C ALA A 138 6.98 16.69 5.36
N LYS A 139 6.46 16.09 6.43
CA LYS A 139 7.27 15.74 7.61
C LYS A 139 8.34 14.68 7.29
N SER A 140 8.31 14.08 6.10
CA SER A 140 9.17 12.95 5.71
C SER A 140 9.43 12.92 4.19
N ALA A 141 9.80 14.07 3.62
CA ALA A 141 10.26 14.15 2.24
C ALA A 141 11.58 13.41 2.01
N VAL A 142 11.72 12.84 0.82
CA VAL A 142 12.94 12.18 0.34
C VAL A 142 13.24 12.61 -1.10
N VAL A 143 14.50 12.54 -1.51
CA VAL A 143 14.89 12.61 -2.92
C VAL A 143 14.91 11.19 -3.46
N ALA A 144 14.28 10.96 -4.60
CA ALA A 144 14.45 9.74 -5.37
C ALA A 144 15.33 9.99 -6.58
N PHE A 145 16.19 9.03 -6.91
CA PHE A 145 17.10 9.08 -8.05
C PHE A 145 16.65 8.17 -9.18
N ASN A 146 17.21 8.39 -10.37
CA ASN A 146 16.93 7.63 -11.59
C ASN A 146 15.44 7.59 -11.95
N THR A 147 14.77 8.72 -11.75
CA THR A 147 13.33 8.83 -11.92
C THR A 147 12.94 8.87 -13.40
N LYS A 148 11.72 8.41 -13.71
CA LYS A 148 11.17 8.42 -15.07
C LYS A 148 9.85 9.17 -15.12
N ALA A 149 9.69 10.12 -16.04
CA ALA A 149 8.51 10.99 -16.13
C ALA A 149 7.17 10.23 -16.29
N ASP A 150 7.22 8.99 -16.80
CA ASP A 150 6.07 8.10 -16.95
C ASP A 150 5.76 7.23 -15.72
N PHE A 151 6.54 7.34 -14.64
CA PHE A 151 6.49 6.55 -13.41
C PHE A 151 6.81 5.06 -13.57
N THR A 152 7.41 4.64 -14.69
CA THR A 152 7.88 3.26 -14.87
C THR A 152 9.10 2.91 -14.02
N ASP A 153 9.61 3.85 -13.22
CA ASP A 153 10.59 3.62 -12.16
C ASP A 153 9.97 3.14 -10.85
N LEU A 154 8.65 3.28 -10.65
CA LEU A 154 8.00 2.89 -9.40
C LEU A 154 7.80 1.35 -9.34
N PRO A 155 7.95 0.73 -8.14
CA PRO A 155 8.36 1.34 -6.88
C PRO A 155 9.86 1.67 -6.89
N ASN A 156 10.20 2.93 -6.61
CA ASN A 156 11.56 3.43 -6.62
C ASN A 156 12.11 3.52 -5.19
N ASN A 157 12.96 2.57 -4.81
CA ASN A 157 13.60 2.55 -3.48
C ASN A 157 14.95 3.26 -3.44
N GLU A 158 15.38 3.88 -4.54
CA GLU A 158 16.62 4.63 -4.62
C GLU A 158 16.42 6.04 -4.06
N ILE A 159 16.17 6.11 -2.74
CA ILE A 159 15.75 7.31 -2.04
C ILE A 159 16.74 7.73 -0.93
N ILE A 160 16.77 9.03 -0.63
CA ILE A 160 17.51 9.58 0.52
C ILE A 160 16.74 10.70 1.22
N ALA A 161 16.87 10.79 2.54
CA ALA A 161 16.16 11.79 3.35
C ALA A 161 16.65 13.23 3.06
N THR A 162 15.70 14.14 2.84
CA THR A 162 15.96 15.58 2.66
C THR A 162 15.82 16.35 3.97
N VAL A 163 16.47 17.52 4.06
CA VAL A 163 16.12 18.57 5.03
C VAL A 163 15.08 19.46 4.36
N PRO A 164 13.78 19.39 4.75
CA PRO A 164 12.70 20.06 4.02
C PRO A 164 12.91 21.58 3.86
N GLU A 165 13.47 22.24 4.88
CA GLU A 165 13.58 23.71 4.94
C GLU A 165 14.86 24.29 4.32
N LYS A 166 15.78 23.46 3.83
CA LYS A 166 17.07 23.91 3.28
C LYS A 166 17.17 23.64 1.78
N ILE A 167 16.33 24.37 1.04
CA ILE A 167 16.31 24.40 -0.42
C ILE A 167 16.45 25.86 -0.86
N GLU A 168 17.57 26.18 -1.51
CA GLU A 168 17.94 27.56 -1.82
C GLU A 168 18.36 27.69 -3.27
N ASN A 169 17.98 28.79 -3.93
CA ASN A 169 18.53 29.13 -5.25
C ASN A 169 19.76 30.02 -5.05
N LYS A 170 20.93 29.55 -5.51
CA LYS A 170 22.19 30.29 -5.52
C LYS A 170 22.59 30.54 -6.96
N ASN A 171 22.33 31.76 -7.44
CA ASN A 171 22.73 32.22 -8.77
C ASN A 171 22.24 31.31 -9.91
N GLY A 172 21.00 30.82 -9.85
CA GLY A 172 20.41 29.98 -10.89
C GLY A 172 20.62 28.48 -10.71
N VAL A 173 21.39 28.05 -9.70
CA VAL A 173 21.50 26.63 -9.30
C VAL A 173 20.77 26.44 -7.97
N TRP A 174 19.91 25.43 -7.91
CA TRP A 174 19.23 25.09 -6.66
C TRP A 174 20.05 24.11 -5.83
N GLU A 175 20.25 24.41 -4.56
CA GLU A 175 20.90 23.53 -3.60
C GLU A 175 19.85 22.88 -2.69
N VAL A 176 19.82 21.54 -2.66
CA VAL A 176 18.97 20.73 -1.79
C VAL A 176 19.83 20.06 -0.74
N THR A 177 19.64 20.41 0.53
CA THR A 177 20.38 19.78 1.63
C THR A 177 19.78 18.45 2.05
N LEU A 178 20.63 17.44 2.23
CA LEU A 178 20.28 16.09 2.65
C LEU A 178 20.46 15.93 4.17
N LYS A 179 19.57 15.14 4.79
CA LYS A 179 19.68 14.82 6.22
C LYS A 179 20.77 13.78 6.49
N THR A 180 21.04 12.92 5.51
CA THR A 180 22.06 11.88 5.56
C THR A 180 22.97 12.01 4.34
N PRO A 181 24.29 11.81 4.48
CA PRO A 181 25.20 11.79 3.35
C PRO A 181 24.80 10.76 2.30
N LEU A 182 25.04 11.06 1.02
CA LEU A 182 24.93 10.08 -0.05
C LEU A 182 25.80 8.86 0.24
N ARG A 183 25.29 7.67 -0.08
CA ARG A 183 26.02 6.39 0.07
C ARG A 183 26.74 5.95 -1.21
N LYS A 184 26.51 6.66 -2.31
CA LYS A 184 27.12 6.42 -3.63
C LYS A 184 27.10 7.70 -4.45
N ALA A 185 27.91 7.73 -5.50
CA ALA A 185 27.96 8.85 -6.44
C ALA A 185 26.85 8.75 -7.51
N TYR A 186 26.47 9.91 -8.05
CA TYR A 186 25.53 10.07 -9.15
C TYR A 186 26.10 11.06 -10.18
N PRO A 187 26.04 10.75 -11.49
CA PRO A 187 26.52 11.67 -12.51
C PRO A 187 25.61 12.90 -12.64
N GLY A 188 26.18 14.00 -13.16
CA GLY A 188 25.38 15.15 -13.58
C GLY A 188 24.33 14.74 -14.63
N GLY A 189 23.16 15.37 -14.60
CA GLY A 189 22.02 14.99 -15.44
C GLY A 189 21.19 13.81 -14.91
N THR A 190 21.56 13.21 -13.77
CA THR A 190 20.71 12.18 -13.13
C THR A 190 19.34 12.77 -12.83
N LYS A 191 18.29 12.11 -13.32
CA LYS A 191 16.89 12.50 -13.06
C LYS A 191 16.53 12.20 -11.61
N ILE A 192 15.93 13.19 -10.95
CA ILE A 192 15.50 13.08 -9.56
C ILE A 192 14.09 13.65 -9.39
N ARG A 193 13.41 13.27 -8.31
CA ARG A 193 12.11 13.85 -7.92
C ARG A 193 11.97 13.87 -6.40
N GLN A 194 11.08 14.72 -5.90
CA GLN A 194 10.71 14.68 -4.49
C GLN A 194 9.64 13.60 -4.27
N GLN A 195 9.98 12.60 -3.44
CA GLN A 195 9.06 11.61 -2.91
C GLN A 195 8.76 11.87 -1.43
N THR A 196 7.81 11.12 -0.85
CA THR A 196 7.45 11.28 0.57
C THR A 196 6.98 9.98 1.17
N TYR A 197 7.30 9.77 2.45
CA TYR A 197 6.52 8.83 3.23
C TYR A 197 5.10 9.35 3.42
N SER A 198 4.14 8.44 3.31
CA SER A 198 2.72 8.61 3.65
C SER A 198 2.29 7.42 4.52
N GLY A 199 1.00 7.08 4.55
CA GLY A 199 0.48 5.88 5.21
C GLY A 199 1.35 4.65 4.91
N SER A 200 1.79 3.94 5.95
CA SER A 200 2.82 2.89 5.85
C SER A 200 2.42 1.72 4.97
N TYR A 201 1.12 1.51 4.78
CA TYR A 201 0.55 0.39 4.07
C TYR A 201 -0.74 0.78 3.34
N LEU A 202 -1.36 -0.20 2.67
CA LEU A 202 -2.58 -0.02 1.91
C LEU A 202 -3.81 -0.32 2.80
N TYR A 203 -4.49 0.73 3.26
CA TYR A 203 -5.63 0.63 4.17
C TYR A 203 -6.98 0.73 3.44
N ASN A 204 -7.29 -0.23 2.56
CA ASN A 204 -8.49 -0.18 1.72
C ASN A 204 -9.79 -0.56 2.47
N VAL A 205 -9.69 -1.29 3.59
CA VAL A 205 -10.87 -1.76 4.34
C VAL A 205 -11.20 -0.79 5.48
N VAL A 206 -10.22 -0.46 6.32
CA VAL A 206 -10.37 0.51 7.40
C VAL A 206 -9.16 1.43 7.44
N SER A 207 -9.39 2.74 7.40
CA SER A 207 -8.35 3.78 7.44
C SER A 207 -8.55 4.72 8.62
N GLY A 208 -8.42 4.21 9.84
CA GLY A 208 -8.49 5.01 11.06
C GLY A 208 -9.87 5.09 11.71
N SER A 209 -10.72 4.07 11.55
CA SER A 209 -11.99 3.98 12.28
C SER A 209 -11.79 3.45 13.69
N LYS A 210 -12.66 3.85 14.63
CA LYS A 210 -12.72 3.25 15.96
C LYS A 210 -13.54 1.96 15.92
N ASN A 211 -13.09 0.92 16.63
CA ASN A 211 -13.94 -0.22 16.94
C ASN A 211 -14.99 0.16 18.02
N SER A 212 -15.79 -0.80 18.48
CA SER A 212 -16.79 -0.61 19.54
C SER A 212 -16.90 -1.87 20.40
N ALA A 213 -17.66 -1.84 21.50
CA ALA A 213 -17.91 -3.05 22.30
C ALA A 213 -18.71 -4.13 21.52
N ALA A 214 -19.50 -3.72 20.53
CA ALA A 214 -20.24 -4.64 19.67
C ALA A 214 -19.37 -5.11 18.49
N TRP A 215 -19.64 -6.33 18.01
CA TRP A 215 -19.03 -6.85 16.79
C TRP A 215 -19.46 -6.02 15.58
N GLN A 216 -18.48 -5.54 14.83
CA GLN A 216 -18.68 -4.78 13.60
C GLN A 216 -18.05 -5.50 12.42
N ASN A 217 -18.77 -5.55 11.30
CA ASN A 217 -18.27 -6.10 10.04
C ASN A 217 -17.61 -5.00 9.21
N PHE A 218 -16.44 -5.30 8.66
CA PHE A 218 -15.73 -4.41 7.73
C PHE A 218 -15.37 -5.17 6.47
N SER A 219 -15.45 -4.49 5.32
CA SER A 219 -15.02 -5.04 4.05
C SER A 219 -14.56 -3.96 3.09
N GLY A 220 -13.60 -4.28 2.23
CA GLY A 220 -13.11 -3.38 1.20
C GLY A 220 -12.69 -4.15 -0.05
N ILE A 221 -12.86 -3.51 -1.20
CA ILE A 221 -12.53 -4.07 -2.50
C ILE A 221 -11.33 -3.31 -3.09
N ILE A 222 -10.41 -4.04 -3.68
CA ILE A 222 -9.25 -3.50 -4.42
C ILE A 222 -9.15 -4.15 -5.79
N SER A 223 -8.81 -3.37 -6.80
CA SER A 223 -8.63 -3.84 -8.18
C SER A 223 -7.74 -2.89 -8.96
N GLY A 224 -7.06 -3.40 -9.99
CA GLY A 224 -6.16 -2.61 -10.81
C GLY A 224 -4.89 -2.20 -10.08
N GLU A 225 -3.97 -1.59 -10.83
CA GLU A 225 -2.71 -1.06 -10.33
C GLU A 225 -2.69 0.45 -10.55
N GLY A 226 -2.31 1.21 -9.52
CA GLY A 226 -2.12 2.65 -9.64
C GLY A 226 -0.84 2.94 -10.42
N LYS A 227 -0.87 3.97 -11.28
CA LYS A 227 0.35 4.45 -11.96
C LYS A 227 1.40 4.97 -10.97
N SER A 228 0.95 5.52 -9.85
CA SER A 228 1.78 6.13 -8.80
C SER A 228 0.94 6.42 -7.55
N GLY A 229 1.59 6.72 -6.43
CA GLY A 229 0.95 7.17 -5.20
C GLY A 229 0.43 6.06 -4.29
N HIS A 230 -0.21 6.46 -3.19
CA HIS A 230 -0.78 5.56 -2.19
C HIS A 230 -2.31 5.36 -2.37
N GLN A 231 -2.76 5.07 -3.58
CA GLN A 231 -4.20 4.91 -3.85
C GLN A 231 -4.79 3.78 -2.99
N ALA A 232 -5.88 4.08 -2.27
CA ALA A 232 -6.47 3.11 -1.33
C ALA A 232 -7.29 2.01 -2.01
N LYS A 233 -7.67 2.17 -3.29
CA LYS A 233 -8.54 1.21 -4.01
C LYS A 233 -7.84 0.49 -5.17
N GLN A 234 -6.56 0.72 -5.36
CA GLN A 234 -5.73 0.09 -6.39
C GLN A 234 -4.44 -0.41 -5.77
N TRP A 235 -3.88 -1.47 -6.32
CA TRP A 235 -2.56 -1.94 -5.89
C TRP A 235 -1.50 -0.86 -6.13
N TRP A 236 -0.54 -0.77 -5.22
CA TRP A 236 0.61 0.11 -5.43
C TRP A 236 1.44 -0.42 -6.61
N PRO A 237 2.04 0.47 -7.43
CA PRO A 237 2.83 0.04 -8.58
C PRO A 237 3.88 -1.00 -8.19
N GLY A 238 3.96 -2.07 -8.97
CA GLY A 238 4.92 -3.15 -8.81
C GLY A 238 4.55 -4.22 -7.77
N THR A 239 3.34 -4.16 -7.19
CA THR A 239 2.85 -5.20 -6.27
C THR A 239 2.75 -6.54 -6.99
N LYS A 240 3.42 -7.58 -6.46
CA LYS A 240 3.35 -8.97 -6.95
C LYS A 240 2.75 -9.94 -5.95
N SER A 241 2.86 -9.63 -4.67
CA SER A 241 2.16 -10.34 -3.62
C SER A 241 1.72 -9.39 -2.51
N ALA A 242 0.77 -9.82 -1.70
CA ALA A 242 0.29 -9.05 -0.57
C ALA A 242 0.05 -9.95 0.64
N ARG A 243 0.30 -9.40 1.83
CA ARG A 243 -0.16 -9.98 3.10
C ARG A 243 -1.38 -9.21 3.59
N ILE A 244 -2.30 -9.91 4.24
CA ILE A 244 -3.34 -9.24 5.02
C ILE A 244 -2.66 -8.49 6.16
N LEU A 245 -3.05 -7.24 6.36
CA LEU A 245 -2.50 -6.35 7.36
C LEU A 245 -3.60 -5.81 8.26
N ILE A 246 -3.34 -5.86 9.57
CA ILE A 246 -4.18 -5.23 10.58
C ILE A 246 -3.29 -4.43 11.53
N LEU A 247 -3.46 -3.11 11.59
CA LEU A 247 -2.82 -2.23 12.58
C LEU A 247 -3.85 -1.91 13.66
N LEU A 248 -3.68 -2.52 14.83
CA LEU A 248 -4.65 -2.51 15.92
C LEU A 248 -4.24 -1.52 17.01
N ASN A 249 -5.24 -0.97 17.70
CA ASN A 249 -5.06 -0.12 18.88
C ASN A 249 -4.17 1.11 18.65
N TYR A 250 -4.26 1.72 17.46
CA TYR A 250 -3.43 2.85 17.07
C TYR A 250 -3.72 4.08 17.93
N GLY A 251 -2.68 4.64 18.56
CA GLY A 251 -2.80 5.77 19.49
C GLY A 251 -3.54 5.42 20.79
N GLY A 252 -3.78 4.14 21.07
CA GLY A 252 -4.43 3.68 22.29
C GLY A 252 -3.55 3.86 23.52
N LYS A 253 -4.16 4.25 24.65
CA LYS A 253 -3.50 4.34 25.97
C LYS A 253 -3.79 3.07 26.78
N ASP A 254 -2.92 2.77 27.73
CA ASP A 254 -3.11 1.68 28.72
C ASP A 254 -3.23 0.27 28.12
N ALA A 255 -2.56 0.04 26.99
CA ALA A 255 -2.50 -1.24 26.29
C ALA A 255 -3.89 -1.88 26.04
N PRO A 256 -4.78 -1.20 25.30
CA PRO A 256 -6.14 -1.67 25.09
C PRO A 256 -6.12 -2.92 24.21
N SER A 257 -7.16 -3.74 24.31
CA SER A 257 -7.27 -4.99 23.56
C SER A 257 -8.38 -4.92 22.51
N THR A 258 -8.07 -5.40 21.31
CA THR A 258 -9.03 -5.57 20.22
C THR A 258 -9.20 -7.06 19.92
N GLU A 259 -10.44 -7.47 19.74
CA GLU A 259 -10.81 -8.80 19.29
C GLU A 259 -11.19 -8.79 17.82
N PHE A 260 -10.77 -9.81 17.08
CA PHE A 260 -11.10 -9.96 15.67
C PHE A 260 -11.25 -11.42 15.24
N LYS A 261 -12.07 -11.65 14.21
CA LYS A 261 -12.35 -12.97 13.65
C LYS A 261 -12.94 -12.86 12.25
N ASP A 262 -13.22 -14.02 11.65
CA ASP A 262 -13.87 -14.14 10.34
C ASP A 262 -13.13 -13.32 9.26
N ILE A 263 -11.80 -13.33 9.30
CA ILE A 263 -10.97 -12.67 8.29
C ILE A 263 -11.03 -13.50 7.02
N VAL A 264 -11.45 -12.90 5.90
CA VAL A 264 -11.57 -13.58 4.60
C VAL A 264 -11.02 -12.69 3.51
N LEU A 265 -10.11 -13.24 2.71
CA LEU A 265 -9.65 -12.69 1.44
C LEU A 265 -10.09 -13.60 0.30
N GLU A 266 -10.83 -13.03 -0.65
CA GLU A 266 -11.42 -13.73 -1.79
C GLU A 266 -11.26 -12.91 -3.07
N THR A 267 -11.19 -13.56 -4.24
CA THR A 267 -11.42 -12.87 -5.52
C THR A 267 -12.90 -12.83 -5.83
N ILE A 268 -13.33 -11.75 -6.48
CA ILE A 268 -14.72 -11.54 -6.90
C ILE A 268 -14.76 -11.05 -8.35
N ASP A 269 -15.94 -11.11 -8.97
CA ASP A 269 -16.18 -10.70 -10.36
C ASP A 269 -16.26 -9.18 -10.57
#